data_AF-A0A0D9Z103-F1
#
_entry.id   AF-A0A0D9Z103-F1
#
_cell.length_a   1.000
_cell.length_b   1.000
_cell.length_c   1.000
_cell.angle_alpha   90.00
_cell.angle_beta   90.00
_cell.angle_gamma   90.00
#
_symmetry.space_group_name_H-M   'P 1'
#
loop_
_entity.id
_entity.type
_entity.pdbx_description
1 polymer ?
#
loop_
_entity_poly.entity_id
_entity_poly.type
_entity_poly.pdbx_seq_one_letter_code
_entity_poly.pdbx_strand_id
1 'polypeptide(L)'
;MRPAVSRAAFASVLLAPRAVGVAARCASSSSAASPSVAAATYDHASFIKEVAATDPPEHLSSLLNVLQARGEKLVSPGAKRGLIPLVVPLAESPAGNLTSLLRWPTAPSGMEMPVVEVRNHGLWLLAKNVNQYIHRVLVEADINGYADDLWSAVGDSGKKLYTKGDFKESQMADLDAYLLKKVGLFPDVIERKTSCHFEKGDYVSALITGEFYTRDQFPGFGRPFVFNAEILKRVGRTTEAKDSARVALKSPWWTLGCSYEEAAELAGWEDEQIEFIREKVSEEGKREDLKKGKAPEQVVLDEAAFLMDLASVDSNWDDVVDRIAGCYREAGLDDIAKFIAYRE
;
A
#
# COMPACT_ATOMS: atom_id res chain seq x y z
N MET A 1 40.05 -14.97 -43.43
CA MET A 1 41.11 -14.61 -42.47
C MET A 1 40.56 -13.66 -41.41
N ARG A 2 40.21 -14.20 -40.24
CA ARG A 2 40.11 -13.59 -38.90
C ARG A 2 39.90 -14.78 -37.93
N PRO A 3 40.82 -15.13 -37.03
CA PRO A 3 40.55 -16.10 -35.95
C PRO A 3 40.05 -15.33 -34.71
N ALA A 4 38.95 -15.73 -34.07
CA ALA A 4 38.77 -16.84 -33.12
C ALA A 4 39.47 -16.57 -31.77
N VAL A 5 38.67 -16.09 -30.80
CA VAL A 5 39.00 -15.97 -29.38
C VAL A 5 38.45 -17.22 -28.68
N SER A 6 39.29 -17.95 -27.95
CA SER A 6 38.85 -19.03 -27.08
C SER A 6 39.70 -19.14 -25.82
N ARG A 7 38.98 -19.12 -24.70
CA ARG A 7 39.19 -19.82 -23.42
C ARG A 7 40.56 -19.72 -22.74
N ALA A 8 40.56 -19.07 -21.57
CA ALA A 8 41.42 -19.42 -20.46
C ALA A 8 40.53 -19.80 -19.26
N ALA A 9 40.67 -21.05 -18.81
CA ALA A 9 40.18 -21.55 -17.53
C ALA A 9 41.24 -21.25 -16.47
N PHE A 10 40.83 -20.81 -15.27
CA PHE A 10 41.69 -20.89 -14.09
C PHE A 10 40.90 -21.38 -12.88
N ALA A 11 41.59 -22.24 -12.14
CA ALA A 11 41.07 -23.15 -11.13
C ALA A 11 41.03 -22.53 -9.72
N SER A 12 40.26 -23.21 -8.89
CA SER A 12 40.04 -23.09 -7.45
C SER A 12 41.28 -22.82 -6.59
N VAL A 13 41.09 -22.01 -5.54
CA VAL A 13 41.77 -22.19 -4.25
C VAL A 13 40.76 -21.96 -3.12
N LEU A 14 40.47 -23.04 -2.40
CA LEU A 14 39.76 -23.08 -1.12
C LEU A 14 40.76 -22.77 0.01
N LEU A 15 40.40 -21.86 0.91
CA LEU A 15 41.04 -21.72 2.22
C LEU A 15 39.96 -21.48 3.28
N ALA A 16 39.78 -22.48 4.15
CA ALA A 16 38.96 -22.43 5.35
C ALA A 16 39.78 -21.93 6.55
N PRO A 17 39.15 -21.28 7.55
CA PRO A 17 39.72 -21.19 8.89
C PRO A 17 39.01 -22.14 9.87
N ARG A 18 39.82 -22.77 10.72
CA ARG A 18 39.42 -23.66 11.83
C ARG A 18 38.81 -22.88 12.99
N ALA A 19 37.85 -23.55 13.63
CA ALA A 19 37.12 -23.11 14.82
C ALA A 19 37.98 -23.01 16.09
N VAL A 20 37.64 -22.05 16.94
CA VAL A 20 38.02 -21.99 18.37
C VAL A 20 36.71 -22.00 19.16
N GLY A 21 36.56 -22.99 20.05
CA GLY A 21 35.36 -23.20 20.84
C GLY A 21 35.22 -22.21 21.99
N VAL A 22 34.01 -21.66 22.15
CA VAL A 22 33.57 -20.96 23.36
C VAL A 22 32.23 -21.56 23.78
N ALA A 23 32.18 -22.11 24.99
CA ALA A 23 30.98 -22.66 25.58
C ALA A 23 29.96 -21.55 25.85
N ALA A 24 28.86 -21.54 25.10
CA ALA A 24 27.74 -20.63 25.32
C ALA A 24 26.81 -21.20 26.40
N ARG A 25 26.70 -20.48 27.51
CA ARG A 25 25.67 -20.71 28.54
C ARG A 25 24.30 -20.39 27.95
N CYS A 26 23.37 -21.33 28.01
CA CYS A 26 21.97 -21.12 27.64
C CYS A 26 21.34 -20.13 28.63
N ALA A 27 21.10 -18.89 28.19
CA ALA A 27 20.15 -17.99 28.81
C ALA A 27 18.84 -18.10 28.04
N SER A 28 17.79 -18.58 28.69
CA SER A 28 16.42 -18.54 28.19
C SER A 28 16.00 -17.08 28.07
N SER A 29 16.12 -16.49 26.88
CA SER A 29 15.63 -15.15 26.59
C SER A 29 14.13 -15.24 26.28
N SER A 30 13.31 -14.98 27.29
CA SER A 30 11.96 -14.50 27.06
C SER A 30 12.05 -13.23 26.21
N SER A 31 11.47 -13.25 25.02
CA SER A 31 11.45 -12.15 24.06
C SER A 31 10.61 -10.99 24.59
N ALA A 32 11.19 -10.19 25.47
CA ALA A 32 10.65 -8.89 25.82
C ALA A 32 10.93 -7.93 24.65
N ALA A 33 9.89 -7.27 24.15
CA ALA A 33 10.05 -6.21 23.16
C ALA A 33 11.03 -5.16 23.70
N SER A 34 11.90 -4.63 22.84
CA SER A 34 12.80 -3.54 23.20
C SER A 34 11.99 -2.34 23.73
N PRO A 35 12.46 -1.62 24.78
CA PRO A 35 11.69 -0.56 25.42
C PRO A 35 11.19 0.52 24.44
N SER A 36 11.95 0.78 23.38
CA SER A 36 11.60 1.71 22.31
C SER A 36 10.38 1.28 21.50
N VAL A 37 10.16 -0.02 21.28
CA VAL A 37 9.03 -0.51 20.47
C VAL A 37 7.78 -0.67 21.31
N ALA A 38 7.90 -1.00 22.59
CA ALA A 38 6.77 -0.99 23.50
C ALA A 38 6.16 0.43 23.63
N ALA A 39 7.03 1.45 23.76
CA ALA A 39 6.61 2.84 23.71
C ALA A 39 5.96 3.20 22.37
N ALA A 40 6.63 2.91 21.24
CA ALA A 40 6.07 3.19 19.92
C ALA A 40 4.73 2.48 19.69
N THR A 41 4.56 1.24 20.14
CA THR A 41 3.30 0.50 20.03
C THR A 41 2.19 1.18 20.81
N TYR A 42 2.47 1.62 22.05
CA TYR A 42 1.51 2.35 22.87
C TYR A 42 1.13 3.66 22.20
N ASP A 43 2.09 4.40 21.67
CA ASP A 43 1.86 5.68 20.99
C ASP A 43 0.97 5.49 19.74
N HIS A 44 1.27 4.49 18.89
CA HIS A 44 0.47 4.20 17.71
C HIS A 44 -0.94 3.71 18.05
N ALA A 45 -1.08 2.78 19.01
CA ALA A 45 -2.38 2.27 19.41
C ALA A 45 -3.25 3.37 20.04
N SER A 46 -2.66 4.23 20.88
CA SER A 46 -3.35 5.37 21.49
C SER A 46 -3.74 6.39 20.41
N PHE A 47 -2.85 6.71 19.49
CA PHE A 47 -3.14 7.62 18.39
C PHE A 47 -4.29 7.11 17.50
N ILE A 48 -4.28 5.83 17.11
CA ILE A 48 -5.34 5.27 16.28
C ILE A 48 -6.70 5.32 16.99
N LYS A 49 -6.70 5.02 18.30
CA LYS A 49 -7.91 5.02 19.12
C LYS A 49 -8.45 6.42 19.41
N GLU A 50 -7.57 7.33 19.82
CA GLU A 50 -7.94 8.65 20.36
C GLU A 50 -7.99 9.74 19.29
N VAL A 51 -7.14 9.66 18.26
CA VAL A 51 -7.03 10.66 17.19
C VAL A 51 -7.71 10.17 15.91
N ALA A 52 -7.39 8.96 15.43
CA ALA A 52 -8.01 8.41 14.21
C ALA A 52 -9.42 7.84 14.43
N ALA A 53 -9.88 7.85 15.69
CA ALA A 53 -11.21 7.41 16.13
C ALA A 53 -11.61 6.06 15.49
N THR A 54 -10.74 5.08 15.62
CA THR A 54 -10.97 3.71 15.14
C THR A 54 -10.24 2.71 16.02
N ASP A 55 -10.55 1.43 15.85
CA ASP A 55 -9.92 0.39 16.65
C ASP A 55 -8.52 0.07 16.10
N PRO A 56 -7.48 0.06 16.97
CA PRO A 56 -6.15 -0.38 16.56
C PRO A 56 -6.18 -1.83 16.03
N PRO A 57 -5.47 -2.13 14.93
CA PRO A 57 -5.38 -3.50 14.42
C PRO A 57 -4.84 -4.48 15.47
N GLU A 58 -5.40 -5.70 15.54
CA GLU A 58 -5.05 -6.72 16.56
C GLU A 58 -3.55 -6.98 16.66
N HIS A 59 -2.86 -7.04 15.52
CA HIS A 59 -1.43 -7.37 15.42
C HIS A 59 -0.54 -6.15 15.16
N LEU A 60 -0.97 -4.94 15.55
CA LEU A 60 -0.21 -3.71 15.34
C LEU A 60 1.19 -3.76 15.96
N SER A 61 1.32 -4.28 17.19
CA SER A 61 2.61 -4.44 17.87
C SER A 61 3.56 -5.36 17.10
N SER A 62 3.03 -6.50 16.62
CA SER A 62 3.77 -7.45 15.79
C SER A 62 4.21 -6.82 14.47
N LEU A 63 3.36 -5.99 13.85
CA LEU A 63 3.72 -5.25 12.64
C LEU A 63 4.90 -4.31 12.87
N LEU A 64 4.85 -3.47 13.90
CA LEU A 64 5.93 -2.52 14.21
C LEU A 64 7.25 -3.24 14.49
N ASN A 65 7.22 -4.33 15.25
CA ASN A 65 8.40 -5.17 15.47
C ASN A 65 8.95 -5.76 14.16
N VAL A 66 8.07 -6.26 13.29
CA VAL A 66 8.43 -6.82 11.99
C VAL A 66 9.08 -5.78 11.08
N LEU A 67 8.52 -4.58 10.99
CA LEU A 67 9.10 -3.48 10.21
C LEU A 67 10.49 -3.11 10.75
N GLN A 68 10.65 -3.00 12.07
CA GLN A 68 11.95 -2.73 12.68
C GLN A 68 12.96 -3.86 12.42
N ALA A 69 12.56 -5.13 12.51
CA ALA A 69 13.41 -6.28 12.24
C ALA A 69 13.87 -6.35 10.77
N ARG A 70 13.11 -5.74 9.86
CA ARG A 70 13.48 -5.55 8.44
C ARG A 70 14.43 -4.36 8.22
N GLY A 71 14.84 -3.67 9.29
CA GLY A 71 15.71 -2.51 9.24
C GLY A 71 14.99 -1.20 8.92
N GLU A 72 13.67 -1.17 8.99
CA GLU A 72 12.88 0.05 8.82
C GLU A 72 12.93 0.89 10.11
N LYS A 73 12.95 2.22 9.96
CA LYS A 73 12.96 3.15 11.08
C LYS A 73 11.52 3.49 11.45
N LEU A 74 11.11 3.20 12.69
CA LEU A 74 9.78 3.59 13.18
C LEU A 74 9.61 5.12 13.15
N VAL A 75 8.41 5.55 12.75
CA VAL A 75 8.01 6.95 12.61
C VAL A 75 6.88 7.24 13.60
N SER A 76 6.76 8.50 14.06
CA SER A 76 5.63 8.92 14.90
C SER A 76 4.31 8.79 14.11
N PRO A 77 3.23 8.28 14.72
CA PRO A 77 1.92 8.22 14.07
C PRO A 77 1.36 9.63 13.78
N GLY A 78 1.89 10.66 14.44
CA GLY A 78 1.54 12.07 14.24
C GLY A 78 2.33 12.79 13.15
N ALA A 79 3.41 12.18 12.64
CA ALA A 79 4.32 12.79 11.65
C ALA A 79 3.72 12.78 10.24
N LYS A 80 2.60 13.48 10.06
CA LYS A 80 1.78 13.50 8.83
C LYS A 80 2.12 14.65 7.87
N ARG A 81 3.12 15.47 8.18
CA ARG A 81 3.48 16.65 7.37
C ARG A 81 3.98 16.22 5.99
N GLY A 82 3.47 16.86 4.94
CA GLY A 82 3.78 16.57 3.55
C GLY A 82 3.20 15.23 3.04
N LEU A 83 2.40 14.55 3.86
CA LEU A 83 1.75 13.29 3.49
C LEU A 83 0.28 13.52 3.17
N ILE A 84 -0.28 12.60 2.40
CA ILE A 84 -1.74 12.49 2.26
C ILE A 84 -2.39 12.41 3.66
N PRO A 85 -3.43 13.21 3.97
CA PRO A 85 -3.91 13.39 5.34
C PRO A 85 -4.66 12.18 5.93
N LEU A 86 -4.79 11.09 5.17
CA LEU A 86 -5.56 9.91 5.54
C LEU A 86 -4.71 8.76 6.09
N VAL A 87 -3.39 8.94 6.21
CA VAL A 87 -2.50 7.88 6.69
C VAL A 87 -2.07 8.06 8.14
N VAL A 88 -1.79 6.93 8.78
CA VAL A 88 -1.05 6.83 10.04
C VAL A 88 0.33 6.24 9.70
N PRO A 89 1.40 7.04 9.69
CA PRO A 89 2.77 6.57 9.47
C PRO A 89 3.15 5.46 10.44
N LEU A 90 3.90 4.46 9.98
CA LEU A 90 4.45 3.39 10.83
C LEU A 90 5.97 3.35 10.80
N ALA A 91 6.55 3.20 9.61
CA ALA A 91 7.98 3.04 9.46
C ALA A 91 8.48 3.48 8.08
N GLU A 92 9.68 4.02 8.05
CA GLU A 92 10.39 4.42 6.84
C GLU A 92 11.45 3.37 6.49
N SER A 93 11.37 2.85 5.27
CA SER A 93 12.37 1.92 4.74
C SER A 93 13.70 2.63 4.43
N PRO A 94 14.83 1.90 4.32
CA PRO A 94 16.10 2.48 3.90
C PRO A 94 16.08 3.16 2.53
N ALA A 95 15.10 2.82 1.69
CA ALA A 95 14.89 3.45 0.38
C ALA A 95 14.10 4.78 0.46
N GLY A 96 13.64 5.17 1.65
CA GLY A 96 12.81 6.37 1.86
C GLY A 96 11.31 6.15 1.65
N ASN A 97 10.87 4.92 1.34
CA ASN A 97 9.44 4.61 1.24
C ASN A 97 8.82 4.52 2.64
N LEU A 98 7.64 5.10 2.81
CA LEU A 98 6.93 5.13 4.07
C LEU A 98 5.79 4.11 4.10
N THR A 99 5.93 3.09 4.95
CA THR A 99 4.87 2.14 5.26
C THR A 99 3.90 2.78 6.27
N SER A 100 2.61 2.74 5.97
CA SER A 100 1.56 3.39 6.76
C SER A 100 0.29 2.54 6.83
N LEU A 101 -0.60 2.87 7.77
CA LEU A 101 -2.00 2.41 7.73
C LEU A 101 -2.88 3.48 7.08
N LEU A 102 -3.84 3.05 6.27
CA LEU A 102 -4.84 3.96 5.68
C LEU A 102 -6.11 4.01 6.53
N ARG A 103 -6.50 5.20 6.96
CA ARG A 103 -7.80 5.47 7.59
C ARG A 103 -8.75 6.00 6.53
N TRP A 104 -9.55 5.12 5.95
CA TRP A 104 -10.61 5.53 5.03
C TRP A 104 -11.59 6.48 5.73
N PRO A 105 -11.95 7.63 5.12
CA PRO A 105 -12.83 8.63 5.74
C PRO A 105 -14.21 8.07 6.06
N THR A 106 -14.76 7.28 5.14
CA THR A 106 -16.11 6.70 5.19
C THR A 106 -16.04 5.17 5.11
N ALA A 107 -15.07 4.58 5.84
CA ALA A 107 -14.89 3.14 5.91
C ALA A 107 -16.21 2.41 6.26
N PRO A 108 -16.66 1.41 5.47
CA PRO A 108 -17.78 0.57 5.86
C PRO A 108 -17.51 -0.16 7.17
N SER A 109 -18.57 -0.48 7.92
CA SER A 109 -18.46 -1.27 9.13
C SER A 109 -17.75 -2.61 8.86
N GLY A 110 -16.72 -2.91 9.64
CA GLY A 110 -15.91 -4.13 9.51
C GLY A 110 -14.78 -4.04 8.47
N MET A 111 -14.60 -2.92 7.78
CA MET A 111 -13.41 -2.69 6.97
C MET A 111 -12.20 -2.41 7.89
N GLU A 112 -11.22 -3.30 7.89
CA GLU A 112 -9.95 -3.10 8.59
C GLU A 112 -9.09 -2.04 7.88
N MET A 113 -8.17 -1.41 8.62
CA MET A 113 -7.20 -0.47 8.04
C MET A 113 -6.21 -1.22 7.15
N PRO A 114 -6.15 -0.91 5.84
CA PRO A 114 -5.16 -1.53 4.97
C PRO A 114 -3.77 -0.99 5.22
N VAL A 115 -2.77 -1.82 4.92
CA VAL A 115 -1.36 -1.44 4.94
C VAL A 115 -1.02 -0.90 3.56
N VAL A 116 -0.49 0.32 3.53
CA VAL A 116 -0.16 1.05 2.30
C VAL A 116 1.28 1.56 2.34
N GLU A 117 1.84 1.82 1.17
CA GLU A 117 3.08 2.56 1.00
C GLU A 117 2.73 3.95 0.47
N VAL A 118 3.25 5.00 1.11
CA VAL A 118 3.15 6.38 0.61
C VAL A 118 4.25 6.60 -0.42
N ARG A 119 3.86 7.06 -1.61
CA ARG A 119 4.77 7.44 -2.71
C ARG A 119 4.43 8.85 -3.20
N ASN A 120 5.25 9.36 -4.12
CA ASN A 120 5.14 10.73 -4.65
C ASN A 120 3.73 11.09 -5.17
N HIS A 121 3.06 10.15 -5.85
CA HIS A 121 1.77 10.39 -6.51
C HIS A 121 0.59 9.72 -5.78
N GLY A 122 0.74 9.43 -4.48
CA GLY A 122 -0.32 8.86 -3.66
C GLY A 122 0.05 7.54 -2.98
N LEU A 123 -0.90 6.62 -2.91
CA LEU A 123 -0.83 5.40 -2.11
C LEU A 123 -0.76 4.14 -2.96
N TRP A 124 0.10 3.23 -2.52
CA TRP A 124 0.19 1.87 -3.03
C TRP A 124 -0.33 0.90 -1.99
N LEU A 125 -1.36 0.13 -2.34
CA LEU A 125 -1.92 -0.87 -1.44
C LEU A 125 -0.97 -2.07 -1.32
N LEU A 126 -0.44 -2.31 -0.11
CA LEU A 126 0.45 -3.43 0.17
C LEU A 126 -0.32 -4.66 0.65
N ALA A 127 -1.35 -4.47 1.48
CA ALA A 127 -2.22 -5.54 1.97
C ALA A 127 -3.56 -4.98 2.47
N LYS A 128 -4.62 -5.80 2.44
CA LYS A 128 -5.95 -5.37 2.91
C LYS A 128 -6.03 -5.13 4.42
N ASN A 129 -5.15 -5.77 5.18
CA ASN A 129 -5.05 -5.62 6.62
C ASN A 129 -3.65 -6.03 7.11
N VAL A 130 -3.41 -5.77 8.39
CA VAL A 130 -2.14 -6.08 9.07
C VAL A 130 -1.81 -7.57 9.04
N ASN A 131 -2.81 -8.44 9.21
CA ASN A 131 -2.60 -9.89 9.27
C ASN A 131 -2.09 -10.44 7.93
N GLN A 132 -2.67 -10.01 6.81
CA GLN A 132 -2.22 -10.39 5.46
C GLN A 132 -0.80 -9.90 5.20
N TYR A 133 -0.48 -8.66 5.62
CA TYR A 133 0.87 -8.11 5.45
C TYR A 133 1.91 -8.92 6.23
N ILE A 134 1.68 -9.17 7.52
CA ILE A 134 2.60 -9.95 8.36
C ILE A 134 2.76 -11.36 7.79
N HIS A 135 1.66 -12.05 7.46
CA HIS A 135 1.72 -13.40 6.90
C HIS A 135 2.58 -13.43 5.63
N ARG A 136 2.36 -12.49 4.70
CA ARG A 136 3.19 -12.37 3.50
C ARG A 136 4.68 -12.20 3.82
N VAL A 137 5.01 -11.27 4.72
CA VAL A 137 6.40 -11.02 5.14
C VAL A 137 7.04 -12.28 5.73
N LEU A 138 6.30 -13.04 6.55
CA LEU A 138 6.79 -14.29 7.13
C LEU A 138 7.03 -15.36 6.05
N VAL A 139 6.14 -15.52 5.08
CA VAL A 139 6.33 -16.51 4.00
C VAL A 139 7.55 -16.12 3.14
N GLU A 140 7.67 -14.86 2.76
CA GLU A 140 8.80 -14.34 1.99
C GLU A 140 10.12 -14.55 2.73
N ALA A 141 10.13 -14.34 4.05
CA ALA A 141 11.33 -14.55 4.85
C ALA A 141 11.71 -16.03 5.03
N ASP A 142 10.72 -16.92 5.12
CA ASP A 142 10.96 -18.36 5.19
C ASP A 142 11.60 -18.90 3.91
N ILE A 143 11.13 -18.44 2.74
CA ILE A 143 11.67 -18.86 1.44
C ILE A 143 13.10 -18.35 1.23
N ASN A 144 13.36 -17.10 1.61
CA ASN A 144 14.66 -16.45 1.39
C ASN A 144 15.70 -16.82 2.45
N GLY A 145 15.32 -17.58 3.49
CA GLY A 145 16.20 -17.94 4.60
C GLY A 145 16.62 -16.74 5.46
N TYR A 146 15.77 -15.71 5.55
CA TYR A 146 16.04 -14.54 6.38
C TYR A 146 16.03 -14.87 7.89
N ALA A 147 16.67 -13.99 8.66
CA ALA A 147 17.13 -14.21 10.04
C ALA A 147 16.03 -14.59 11.04
N ASP A 148 16.41 -15.44 12.02
CA ASP A 148 15.58 -15.82 13.18
C ASP A 148 15.06 -14.60 13.98
N ASP A 149 15.71 -13.44 13.82
CA ASP A 149 15.32 -12.16 14.38
C ASP A 149 13.88 -11.78 14.01
N LEU A 150 13.43 -12.04 12.78
CA LEU A 150 12.08 -11.71 12.34
C LEU A 150 11.02 -12.57 13.06
N TRP A 151 11.34 -13.83 13.36
CA TRP A 151 10.42 -14.74 14.06
C TRP A 151 10.35 -14.42 15.55
N SER A 152 11.45 -13.91 16.11
CA SER A 152 11.46 -13.36 17.46
C SER A 152 10.61 -12.08 17.53
N ALA A 153 10.69 -11.23 16.49
CA ALA A 153 10.02 -9.94 16.41
C ALA A 153 8.50 -10.06 16.29
N VAL A 154 8.00 -11.01 15.49
CA VAL A 154 6.55 -11.16 15.28
C VAL A 154 5.78 -11.53 16.56
N GLY A 155 6.46 -12.15 17.52
CA GLY A 155 5.89 -12.59 18.80
C GLY A 155 4.88 -13.74 18.65
N ASP A 156 4.31 -14.18 19.77
CA ASP A 156 3.49 -15.41 19.79
C ASP A 156 2.14 -15.25 19.07
N SER A 157 1.56 -14.05 19.05
CA SER A 157 0.34 -13.77 18.29
C SER A 157 0.59 -13.84 16.79
N GLY A 158 1.68 -13.24 16.31
CA GLY A 158 2.05 -13.26 14.89
C GLY A 158 2.47 -14.64 14.37
N LYS A 159 3.06 -15.50 15.22
CA LYS A 159 3.36 -16.90 14.87
C LYS A 159 2.12 -17.73 14.54
N LYS A 160 0.93 -17.32 14.98
CA LYS A 160 -0.32 -18.00 14.61
C LYS A 160 -0.71 -17.74 13.16
N LEU A 161 -0.19 -16.67 12.54
CA LEU A 161 -0.51 -16.31 11.16
C LEU A 161 0.22 -17.21 10.15
N TYR A 162 1.44 -17.64 10.45
CA TYR A 162 2.25 -18.50 9.59
C TYR A 162 3.20 -19.40 10.40
N THR A 163 3.28 -20.67 10.02
CA THR A 163 4.21 -21.64 10.62
C THR A 163 5.43 -21.79 9.71
N LYS A 164 6.65 -21.65 10.28
CA LYS A 164 7.92 -21.83 9.54
C LYS A 164 7.92 -23.20 8.85
N GLY A 165 8.19 -23.22 7.54
CA GLY A 165 8.16 -24.42 6.71
C GLY A 165 6.83 -24.68 6.00
N ASP A 166 5.74 -24.01 6.36
CA ASP A 166 4.41 -24.28 5.79
C ASP A 166 4.37 -24.05 4.26
N PHE A 167 5.12 -23.08 3.73
CA PHE A 167 5.26 -22.93 2.28
C PHE A 167 5.79 -24.21 1.63
N LYS A 168 6.87 -24.80 2.16
CA LYS A 168 7.47 -26.01 1.63
C LYS A 168 6.54 -27.22 1.79
N GLU A 169 5.84 -27.32 2.91
CA GLU A 169 4.87 -28.39 3.19
C GLU A 169 3.62 -28.29 2.30
N SER A 170 3.22 -27.08 1.92
CA SER A 170 2.04 -26.84 1.08
C SER A 170 2.16 -27.39 -0.35
N GLN A 171 3.39 -27.69 -0.80
CA GLN A 171 3.71 -28.15 -2.16
C GLN A 171 3.16 -27.22 -3.28
N MET A 172 2.93 -25.94 -2.97
CA MET A 172 2.52 -24.96 -3.98
C MET A 172 3.64 -24.73 -4.99
N ALA A 173 3.26 -24.45 -6.23
CA ALA A 173 4.22 -24.33 -7.34
C ALA A 173 5.18 -23.14 -7.17
N ASP A 174 4.68 -22.03 -6.62
CA ASP A 174 5.44 -20.80 -6.41
C ASP A 174 4.85 -19.96 -5.26
N LEU A 175 5.61 -18.95 -4.81
CA LEU A 175 5.23 -18.03 -3.75
C LEU A 175 3.90 -17.33 -4.05
N ASP A 176 3.74 -16.80 -5.27
CA ASP A 176 2.54 -16.05 -5.64
C ASP A 176 1.28 -16.94 -5.56
N ALA A 177 1.38 -18.20 -5.97
CA ALA A 177 0.30 -19.18 -5.85
C ALA A 177 -0.03 -19.50 -4.38
N TYR A 178 0.98 -19.56 -3.51
CA TYR A 178 0.77 -19.69 -2.08
C TYR A 178 0.05 -18.46 -1.53
N LEU A 179 0.54 -17.25 -1.81
CA LEU A 179 -0.04 -16.00 -1.30
C LEU A 179 -1.52 -15.88 -1.68
N LEU A 180 -1.85 -16.02 -2.96
CA LEU A 180 -3.23 -15.89 -3.46
C LEU A 180 -4.19 -16.94 -2.89
N LYS A 181 -3.69 -18.13 -2.55
CA LYS A 181 -4.53 -19.26 -2.09
C LYS A 181 -4.63 -19.38 -0.57
N LYS A 182 -3.56 -19.06 0.16
CA LYS A 182 -3.43 -19.29 1.60
C LYS A 182 -3.50 -18.01 2.43
N VAL A 183 -3.15 -16.86 1.85
CA VAL A 183 -3.04 -15.60 2.57
C VAL A 183 -4.14 -14.62 2.17
N GLY A 184 -4.22 -14.29 0.89
CA GLY A 184 -5.15 -13.30 0.38
C GLY A 184 -4.72 -12.71 -0.96
N LEU A 185 -5.51 -11.76 -1.44
CA LEU A 185 -5.23 -11.05 -2.69
C LEU A 185 -4.33 -9.85 -2.43
N PHE A 186 -3.27 -9.73 -3.22
CA PHE A 186 -2.32 -8.63 -3.19
C PHE A 186 -2.24 -7.99 -4.58
N PRO A 187 -2.35 -6.65 -4.67
CA PRO A 187 -2.22 -5.91 -5.93
C PRO A 187 -1.03 -6.34 -6.78
N ASP A 188 0.17 -6.25 -6.22
CA ASP A 188 1.42 -6.54 -6.91
C ASP A 188 1.58 -8.01 -7.31
N VAL A 189 1.02 -8.96 -6.53
CA VAL A 189 1.02 -10.39 -6.89
C VAL A 189 0.15 -10.64 -8.13
N ILE A 190 -1.02 -9.99 -8.21
CA ILE A 190 -1.92 -10.10 -9.37
C ILE A 190 -1.28 -9.43 -10.61
N GLU A 191 -0.65 -8.27 -10.43
CA GLU A 191 0.09 -7.59 -11.50
C GLU A 191 1.26 -8.43 -12.01
N ARG A 192 2.05 -9.06 -11.11
CA ARG A 192 3.12 -9.99 -11.48
C ARG A 192 2.61 -11.21 -12.23
N LYS A 193 1.54 -11.86 -11.76
CA LYS A 193 0.94 -13.01 -12.46
C LYS A 193 0.46 -12.63 -13.84
N THR A 194 -0.21 -11.48 -13.97
CA THR A 194 -0.67 -10.95 -15.26
C THR A 194 0.51 -10.72 -16.22
N SER A 195 1.56 -10.08 -15.73
CA SER A 195 2.78 -9.80 -16.50
C SER A 195 3.49 -11.09 -16.92
N CYS A 196 3.57 -12.09 -16.04
CA CYS A 196 4.10 -13.41 -16.35
C CYS A 196 3.33 -14.14 -17.46
N HIS A 197 1.99 -14.09 -17.46
CA HIS A 197 1.19 -14.64 -18.55
C HIS A 197 1.44 -13.89 -19.86
N PHE A 198 1.48 -12.56 -19.79
CA PHE A 198 1.73 -11.69 -20.94
C PHE A 198 3.10 -11.98 -21.58
N GLU A 199 4.17 -12.04 -20.79
CA GLU A 199 5.54 -12.30 -21.25
C GLU A 199 5.72 -13.68 -21.89
N LYS A 200 4.91 -14.67 -21.46
CA LYS A 200 4.88 -16.01 -22.06
C LYS A 200 4.07 -16.08 -23.36
N GLY A 201 3.46 -14.97 -23.78
CA GLY A 201 2.56 -14.91 -24.94
C GLY A 201 1.16 -15.50 -24.66
N ASP A 202 0.86 -15.82 -23.40
CA ASP A 202 -0.47 -16.28 -22.98
C ASP A 202 -1.37 -15.07 -22.68
N TYR A 203 -1.71 -14.34 -23.74
CA TYR A 203 -2.49 -13.11 -23.64
C TYR A 203 -3.90 -13.33 -23.11
N VAL A 204 -4.49 -14.52 -23.34
CA VAL A 204 -5.82 -14.84 -22.82
C VAL A 204 -5.79 -14.89 -21.30
N SER A 205 -4.86 -15.63 -20.70
CA SER A 205 -4.72 -15.67 -19.24
C SER A 205 -4.32 -14.31 -18.66
N ALA A 206 -3.47 -13.55 -19.37
CA ALA A 206 -3.11 -12.19 -18.95
C ALA A 206 -4.35 -11.29 -18.88
N LEU A 207 -5.20 -11.29 -19.91
CA LEU A 207 -6.44 -10.50 -19.94
C LEU A 207 -7.45 -10.94 -18.90
N ILE A 208 -7.64 -12.25 -18.70
CA ILE A 208 -8.54 -12.78 -17.66
C ILE A 208 -8.05 -12.36 -16.26
N THR A 209 -6.73 -12.42 -16.02
CA THR A 209 -6.15 -12.03 -14.72
C THR A 209 -6.23 -10.51 -14.50
N GLY A 210 -5.99 -9.71 -15.54
CA GLY A 210 -6.17 -8.26 -15.52
C GLY A 210 -7.62 -7.84 -15.25
N GLU A 211 -8.58 -8.48 -15.92
CA GLU A 211 -10.01 -8.25 -15.66
C GLU A 211 -10.42 -8.72 -14.26
N PHE A 212 -9.88 -9.84 -13.78
CA PHE A 212 -10.10 -10.27 -12.39
C PHE A 212 -9.65 -9.21 -11.39
N TYR A 213 -8.55 -8.50 -11.69
CA TYR A 213 -8.00 -7.45 -10.83
C TYR A 213 -8.95 -6.25 -10.69
N THR A 214 -9.65 -5.86 -11.76
CA THR A 214 -10.56 -4.70 -11.79
C THR A 214 -11.92 -4.94 -11.14
N ARG A 215 -12.19 -6.16 -10.70
CA ARG A 215 -13.40 -6.47 -9.93
C ARG A 215 -13.32 -5.83 -8.54
N ASP A 216 -14.32 -6.08 -7.70
CA ASP A 216 -14.41 -5.55 -6.34
C ASP A 216 -13.42 -6.21 -5.34
N GLN A 217 -12.18 -6.45 -5.79
CA GLN A 217 -11.12 -7.02 -4.96
C GLN A 217 -10.51 -5.96 -4.06
N PHE A 218 -10.39 -4.72 -4.53
CA PHE A 218 -9.76 -3.60 -3.82
C PHE A 218 -10.63 -2.34 -3.95
N PRO A 219 -11.79 -2.29 -3.26
CA PRO A 219 -12.74 -1.19 -3.38
C PRO A 219 -12.08 0.15 -3.07
N GLY A 220 -12.39 1.16 -3.89
CA GLY A 220 -11.87 2.52 -3.76
C GLY A 220 -10.47 2.75 -4.35
N PHE A 221 -9.76 1.71 -4.80
CA PHE A 221 -8.46 1.87 -5.46
C PHE A 221 -8.60 1.92 -6.99
N GLY A 222 -8.02 2.93 -7.62
CA GLY A 222 -7.99 3.10 -9.07
C GLY A 222 -6.91 2.25 -9.78
N ARG A 223 -5.81 1.89 -9.09
CA ARG A 223 -4.69 1.13 -9.65
C ARG A 223 -5.07 -0.12 -10.45
N PRO A 224 -6.03 -0.97 -10.02
CA PRO A 224 -6.43 -2.13 -10.80
C PRO A 224 -6.89 -1.79 -12.22
N PHE A 225 -7.64 -0.69 -12.36
CA PHE A 225 -8.18 -0.24 -13.64
C PHE A 225 -7.10 0.39 -14.52
N VAL A 226 -6.13 1.10 -13.93
CA VAL A 226 -4.96 1.63 -14.65
C VAL A 226 -4.13 0.47 -15.21
N PHE A 227 -3.76 -0.49 -14.37
CA PHE A 227 -2.96 -1.63 -14.79
C PHE A 227 -3.67 -2.46 -15.88
N ASN A 228 -4.96 -2.70 -15.74
CA ASN A 228 -5.73 -3.39 -16.78
C ASN A 228 -5.77 -2.60 -18.10
N ALA A 229 -5.85 -1.26 -18.04
CA ALA A 229 -5.75 -0.41 -19.22
C ALA A 229 -4.39 -0.54 -19.91
N GLU A 230 -3.28 -0.59 -19.15
CA GLU A 230 -1.93 -0.81 -19.68
C GLU A 230 -1.86 -2.15 -20.44
N ILE A 231 -2.35 -3.24 -19.83
CA ILE A 231 -2.35 -4.58 -20.46
C ILE A 231 -3.21 -4.60 -21.73
N LEU A 232 -4.42 -4.02 -21.70
CA LEU A 232 -5.31 -3.90 -22.86
C LEU A 232 -4.66 -3.10 -24.01
N LYS A 233 -3.98 -1.99 -23.69
CA LYS A 233 -3.27 -1.16 -24.68
C LYS A 233 -2.13 -1.97 -25.32
N ARG A 234 -1.37 -2.74 -24.54
CA ARG A 234 -0.26 -3.56 -25.03
C ARG A 234 -0.68 -4.71 -25.96
N VAL A 235 -1.90 -5.24 -25.82
CA VAL A 235 -2.47 -6.23 -26.77
C VAL A 235 -3.25 -5.59 -27.94
N GLY A 236 -3.24 -4.26 -28.07
CA GLY A 236 -3.92 -3.54 -29.15
C GLY A 236 -5.43 -3.34 -28.95
N ARG A 237 -5.98 -3.62 -27.76
CA ARG A 237 -7.40 -3.39 -27.41
C ARG A 237 -7.61 -1.94 -26.92
N THR A 238 -7.26 -0.98 -27.76
CA THR A 238 -7.17 0.45 -27.38
C THR A 238 -8.47 1.05 -26.84
N THR A 239 -9.63 0.70 -27.40
CA THR A 239 -10.92 1.22 -26.92
C THR A 239 -11.21 0.77 -25.50
N GLU A 240 -10.99 -0.51 -25.21
CA GLU A 240 -11.20 -1.07 -23.88
C GLU A 240 -10.18 -0.55 -22.87
N ALA A 241 -8.94 -0.33 -23.31
CA ALA A 241 -7.92 0.33 -22.51
C ALA A 241 -8.38 1.74 -22.07
N LYS A 242 -8.91 2.53 -23.03
CA LYS A 242 -9.46 3.86 -22.74
C LYS A 242 -10.62 3.79 -21.74
N ASP A 243 -11.55 2.87 -21.93
CA ASP A 243 -12.69 2.72 -21.02
C ASP A 243 -12.25 2.29 -19.62
N SER A 244 -11.28 1.37 -19.50
CA SER A 244 -10.69 0.97 -18.22
C SER A 244 -10.01 2.15 -17.52
N ALA A 245 -9.21 2.95 -18.23
CA ALA A 245 -8.55 4.13 -17.66
C ALA A 245 -9.56 5.20 -17.21
N ARG A 246 -10.65 5.42 -17.97
CA ARG A 246 -11.74 6.32 -17.57
C ARG A 246 -12.46 5.85 -16.31
N VAL A 247 -12.57 4.54 -16.09
CA VAL A 247 -13.08 4.00 -14.82
C VAL A 247 -12.09 4.24 -13.69
N ALA A 248 -10.78 4.09 -13.94
CA ALA A 248 -9.75 4.40 -12.95
C ALA A 248 -9.85 5.84 -12.45
N LEU A 249 -10.02 6.81 -13.35
CA LEU A 249 -10.10 8.24 -13.04
C LEU A 249 -11.41 8.66 -12.34
N LYS A 250 -12.37 7.75 -12.17
CA LYS A 250 -13.53 7.93 -11.27
C LYS A 250 -13.21 7.54 -9.82
N SER A 251 -12.11 6.85 -9.59
CA SER A 251 -11.58 6.58 -8.25
C SER A 251 -10.70 7.74 -7.81
N PRO A 252 -10.43 7.91 -6.49
CA PRO A 252 -9.56 8.98 -6.02
C PRO A 252 -8.18 8.90 -6.67
N TRP A 253 -7.66 10.02 -7.16
CA TRP A 253 -6.46 10.07 -8.00
C TRP A 253 -5.19 9.64 -7.26
N TRP A 254 -5.17 9.84 -5.94
CA TRP A 254 -4.11 9.34 -5.05
C TRP A 254 -4.13 7.82 -4.86
N THR A 255 -5.01 7.07 -5.53
CA THR A 255 -5.06 5.59 -5.51
C THR A 255 -4.72 4.94 -6.85
N LEU A 256 -4.34 5.74 -7.86
CA LEU A 256 -4.06 5.25 -9.22
C LEU A 256 -2.78 4.42 -9.31
N GLY A 257 -1.86 4.60 -8.35
CA GLY A 257 -0.54 3.98 -8.36
C GLY A 257 0.38 4.50 -9.49
N CYS A 258 0.00 5.58 -10.15
CA CYS A 258 0.73 6.31 -11.18
C CYS A 258 0.38 7.80 -11.08
N SER A 259 0.99 8.67 -11.89
CA SER A 259 0.53 10.07 -11.94
C SER A 259 -0.84 10.17 -12.60
N TYR A 260 -1.56 11.27 -12.35
CA TYR A 260 -2.84 11.53 -13.01
C TYR A 260 -2.66 11.58 -14.54
N GLU A 261 -1.60 12.25 -15.00
CA GLU A 261 -1.31 12.47 -16.43
C GLU A 261 -1.11 11.14 -17.16
N GLU A 262 -0.42 10.18 -16.55
CA GLU A 262 -0.24 8.83 -17.10
C GLU A 262 -1.59 8.11 -17.29
N ALA A 263 -2.49 8.21 -16.32
CA ALA A 263 -3.83 7.64 -16.41
C ALA A 263 -4.74 8.40 -17.40
N ALA A 264 -4.64 9.72 -17.45
CA ALA A 264 -5.37 10.59 -18.37
C ALA A 264 -4.97 10.34 -19.83
N GLU A 265 -3.68 10.16 -20.10
CA GLU A 265 -3.18 9.79 -21.43
C GLU A 265 -3.80 8.44 -21.89
N LEU A 266 -3.87 7.44 -21.00
CA LEU A 266 -4.51 6.17 -21.29
C LEU A 266 -6.01 6.33 -21.57
N ALA A 267 -6.69 7.23 -20.84
CA ALA A 267 -8.11 7.56 -21.03
C ALA A 267 -8.39 8.38 -22.29
N GLY A 268 -7.36 8.99 -22.88
CA GLY A 268 -7.48 9.98 -23.95
C GLY A 268 -8.18 11.25 -23.46
N TRP A 269 -7.86 11.67 -22.24
CA TRP A 269 -8.25 12.96 -21.67
C TRP A 269 -7.03 13.88 -21.63
N GLU A 270 -7.26 15.18 -21.76
CA GLU A 270 -6.25 16.19 -21.49
C GLU A 270 -6.54 16.80 -20.09
N ASP A 271 -6.16 18.06 -19.89
CA ASP A 271 -6.29 18.74 -18.61
C ASP A 271 -7.74 19.15 -18.30
N GLU A 272 -8.72 18.85 -19.17
CA GLU A 272 -10.10 19.30 -18.98
C GLU A 272 -10.74 18.76 -17.70
N GLN A 273 -10.34 17.58 -17.22
CA GLN A 273 -10.84 17.09 -15.94
C GLN A 273 -10.22 17.82 -14.74
N ILE A 274 -8.94 18.22 -14.83
CA ILE A 274 -8.32 19.04 -13.78
C ILE A 274 -9.08 20.35 -13.69
N GLU A 275 -9.31 21.01 -14.82
CA GLU A 275 -10.06 22.27 -14.87
C GLU A 275 -11.50 22.10 -14.38
N PHE A 276 -12.17 21.00 -14.75
CA PHE A 276 -13.50 20.68 -14.23
C PHE A 276 -13.50 20.53 -12.70
N ILE A 277 -12.52 19.82 -12.13
CA ILE A 277 -12.41 19.68 -10.67
C ILE A 277 -12.11 21.02 -10.01
N ARG A 278 -11.23 21.84 -10.58
CA ARG A 278 -10.95 23.20 -10.09
C ARG A 278 -12.21 24.08 -10.11
N GLU A 279 -13.02 23.99 -11.15
CA GLU A 279 -14.34 24.65 -11.21
C GLU A 279 -15.28 24.11 -10.11
N LYS A 280 -15.32 22.80 -9.88
CA LYS A 280 -16.21 22.20 -8.87
C LYS A 280 -15.85 22.60 -7.43
N VAL A 281 -14.58 22.84 -7.14
CA VAL A 281 -14.11 23.33 -5.84
C VAL A 281 -14.37 24.83 -5.65
N SER A 282 -14.67 25.59 -6.72
CA SER A 282 -15.02 27.01 -6.62
C SER A 282 -16.40 27.24 -5.97
N GLU A 283 -16.62 28.45 -5.45
CA GLU A 283 -17.92 28.85 -4.87
C GLU A 283 -19.05 28.83 -5.91
N GLU A 284 -18.76 29.21 -7.15
CA GLU A 284 -19.69 29.08 -8.27
C GLU A 284 -20.09 27.64 -8.52
N GLY A 285 -19.12 26.72 -8.54
CA GLY A 285 -19.32 25.29 -8.75
C GLY A 285 -20.18 24.66 -7.64
N LYS A 286 -19.89 24.97 -6.38
CA LYS A 286 -20.68 24.54 -5.22
C LYS A 286 -22.13 25.02 -5.31
N ARG A 287 -22.33 26.30 -5.65
CA ARG A 287 -23.66 26.89 -5.79
C ARG A 287 -24.44 26.25 -6.93
N GLU A 288 -23.77 25.88 -8.02
CA GLU A 288 -24.39 25.16 -9.14
C GLU A 288 -24.88 23.78 -8.71
N ASP A 289 -24.06 23.03 -7.96
CA ASP A 289 -24.40 21.70 -7.46
C ASP A 289 -25.57 21.73 -6.46
N LEU A 290 -25.63 22.75 -5.59
CA LEU A 290 -26.78 22.99 -4.72
C LEU A 290 -28.06 23.29 -5.51
N LYS A 291 -27.96 24.11 -6.58
CA LYS A 291 -29.12 24.39 -7.47
C LYS A 291 -29.60 23.15 -8.21
N LYS A 292 -28.71 22.20 -8.51
CA LYS A 292 -29.03 20.89 -9.09
C LYS A 292 -29.67 19.93 -8.07
N GLY A 293 -29.81 20.35 -6.81
CA GLY A 293 -30.50 19.58 -5.77
C GLY A 293 -29.61 18.61 -5.00
N LYS A 294 -28.27 18.72 -5.10
CA LYS A 294 -27.37 17.95 -4.23
C LYS A 294 -27.54 18.41 -2.77
N ALA A 295 -27.50 17.46 -1.84
CA ALA A 295 -27.51 17.77 -0.41
C ALA A 295 -26.25 18.57 -0.02
N PRO A 296 -26.35 19.58 0.87
CA PRO A 296 -25.20 20.38 1.28
C PRO A 296 -24.04 19.55 1.81
N GLU A 297 -24.33 18.50 2.59
CA GLU A 297 -23.34 17.59 3.17
C GLU A 297 -22.59 16.83 2.06
N GLN A 298 -23.29 16.44 0.98
CA GLN A 298 -22.64 15.79 -0.15
C GLN A 298 -21.75 16.76 -0.92
N VAL A 299 -22.16 18.02 -1.08
CA VAL A 299 -21.34 19.03 -1.79
C VAL A 299 -20.01 19.27 -1.07
N VAL A 300 -20.02 19.36 0.26
CA VAL A 300 -18.77 19.54 1.03
C VAL A 300 -17.90 18.28 1.03
N LEU A 301 -18.48 17.08 1.01
CA LEU A 301 -17.73 15.83 0.87
C LEU A 301 -17.11 15.68 -0.53
N ASP A 302 -17.85 16.06 -1.59
CA ASP A 302 -17.34 16.12 -2.96
C ASP A 302 -16.16 17.10 -3.03
N GLU A 303 -16.27 18.28 -2.40
CA GLU A 303 -15.17 19.24 -2.30
C GLU A 303 -13.93 18.63 -1.63
N ALA A 304 -14.08 17.91 -0.52
CA ALA A 304 -12.97 17.25 0.15
C ALA A 304 -12.28 16.23 -0.76
N ALA A 305 -13.04 15.43 -1.49
CA ALA A 305 -12.51 14.45 -2.45
C ALA A 305 -11.74 15.14 -3.59
N PHE A 306 -12.32 16.20 -4.15
CA PHE A 306 -11.69 17.00 -5.21
C PHE A 306 -10.39 17.68 -4.76
N LEU A 307 -10.35 18.23 -3.54
CA LEU A 307 -9.13 18.81 -2.99
C LEU A 307 -8.02 17.77 -2.81
N MET A 308 -8.38 16.55 -2.38
CA MET A 308 -7.43 15.43 -2.26
C MET A 308 -6.88 15.02 -3.62
N ASP A 309 -7.73 14.97 -4.65
CA ASP A 309 -7.33 14.63 -6.01
C ASP A 309 -6.38 15.69 -6.60
N LEU A 310 -6.72 16.97 -6.46
CA LEU A 310 -5.85 18.08 -6.90
C LEU A 310 -4.51 18.08 -6.14
N ALA A 311 -4.52 17.81 -4.83
CA ALA A 311 -3.29 17.76 -4.06
C ALA A 311 -2.38 16.58 -4.43
N SER A 312 -2.96 15.48 -4.93
CA SER A 312 -2.19 14.37 -5.50
C SER A 312 -1.48 14.75 -6.79
N VAL A 313 -2.06 15.65 -7.58
CA VAL A 313 -1.46 16.17 -8.83
C VAL A 313 -0.39 17.20 -8.49
N ASP A 314 -0.75 18.20 -7.68
CA ASP A 314 0.11 19.35 -7.37
C ASP A 314 1.19 19.01 -6.32
N SER A 315 1.11 17.84 -5.67
CA SER A 315 2.02 17.38 -4.59
C SER A 315 2.11 18.36 -3.41
N ASN A 316 0.99 19.00 -3.06
CA ASN A 316 0.92 20.10 -2.09
C ASN A 316 0.00 19.80 -0.89
N TRP A 317 0.03 18.57 -0.39
CA TRP A 317 -0.84 18.09 0.69
C TRP A 317 -1.03 19.07 1.85
N ASP A 318 0.07 19.67 2.34
CA ASP A 318 0.07 20.61 3.47
C ASP A 318 -0.85 21.83 3.26
N ASP A 319 -1.00 22.30 2.01
CA ASP A 319 -1.77 23.51 1.68
C ASP A 319 -3.28 23.28 1.76
N VAL A 320 -3.73 22.02 1.62
CA VAL A 320 -5.15 21.67 1.54
C VAL A 320 -5.71 21.05 2.82
N VAL A 321 -4.86 20.61 3.76
CA VAL A 321 -5.26 19.88 4.99
C VAL A 321 -6.36 20.61 5.77
N ASP A 322 -6.19 21.91 6.00
CA ASP A 322 -7.13 22.67 6.83
C ASP A 322 -8.50 22.80 6.18
N ARG A 323 -8.54 22.97 4.85
CA ARG A 323 -9.82 23.02 4.12
C ARG A 323 -10.49 21.65 4.10
N ILE A 324 -9.74 20.58 3.84
CA ILE A 324 -10.27 19.20 3.85
C ILE A 324 -10.86 18.86 5.22
N ALA A 325 -10.15 19.18 6.31
CA ALA A 325 -10.69 19.01 7.66
C ALA A 325 -11.96 19.83 7.89
N GLY A 326 -12.01 21.06 7.37
CA GLY A 326 -13.21 21.91 7.38
C GLY A 326 -14.40 21.24 6.70
N CYS A 327 -14.21 20.70 5.49
CA CYS A 327 -15.24 19.98 4.75
C CYS A 327 -15.81 18.77 5.54
N TYR A 328 -14.95 17.95 6.14
CA TYR A 328 -15.41 16.82 6.96
C TYR A 328 -16.17 17.29 8.21
N ARG A 329 -15.77 18.41 8.83
CA ARG A 329 -16.49 19.00 9.96
C ARG A 329 -17.87 19.52 9.55
N GLU A 330 -17.94 20.22 8.42
CA GLU A 330 -19.20 20.72 7.84
C GLU A 330 -20.16 19.57 7.48
N ALA A 331 -19.62 18.40 7.10
CA ALA A 331 -20.38 17.18 6.85
C ALA A 331 -20.78 16.40 8.13
N GLY A 332 -20.42 16.89 9.32
CA GLY A 332 -20.71 16.22 10.60
C GLY A 332 -19.78 15.04 10.93
N LEU A 333 -18.65 14.90 10.23
CA LEU A 333 -17.62 13.89 10.47
C LEU A 333 -16.47 14.47 11.31
N ASP A 334 -16.80 14.94 12.52
CA ASP A 334 -15.87 15.64 13.42
C ASP A 334 -14.61 14.84 13.73
N ASP A 335 -14.73 13.53 13.90
CA ASP A 335 -13.60 12.68 14.25
C ASP A 335 -12.62 12.52 13.09
N ILE A 336 -13.10 12.45 11.86
CA ILE A 336 -12.25 12.48 10.66
C ILE A 336 -11.60 13.86 10.50
N ALA A 337 -12.35 14.94 10.76
CA ALA A 337 -11.82 16.30 10.71
C ALA A 337 -10.67 16.50 11.73
N LYS A 338 -10.82 15.99 12.96
CA LYS A 338 -9.77 16.02 14.00
C LYS A 338 -8.55 15.20 13.56
N PHE A 339 -8.77 14.01 13.03
CA PHE A 339 -7.71 13.14 12.54
C PHE A 339 -6.88 13.83 11.44
N ILE A 340 -7.55 14.40 10.44
CA ILE A 340 -6.91 15.10 9.31
C ILE A 340 -6.15 16.33 9.81
N ALA A 341 -6.78 17.17 10.62
CA ALA A 341 -6.19 18.41 11.14
C ALA A 341 -5.08 18.20 12.17
N TYR A 342 -4.87 16.98 12.68
CA TYR A 342 -3.84 16.71 13.67
C TYR A 342 -2.45 17.08 13.13
N ARG A 343 -1.71 17.87 13.92
CA ARG A 343 -0.31 18.25 13.70
C ARG A 343 0.45 17.99 15.00
N GLU A 344 1.63 17.37 14.89
CA GLU A 344 2.56 17.17 16.01
C GLU A 344 3.31 18.45 16.38
#